data_AF-A0A9N9CX84-F1
#
_entry.id   AF-A0A9N9CX84-F1
#
_cell.length_a   1.000
_cell.length_b   1.000
_cell.length_c   1.000
_cell.angle_alpha   90.00
_cell.angle_beta   90.00
_cell.angle_gamma   90.00
#
_symmetry.space_group_name_H-M   'P 1'
#
loop_
_entity.id
_entity.type
_entity.pdbx_description
1 polymer ?
#
loop_
_entity_poly.entity_id
_entity_poly.type
_entity_poly.pdbx_seq_one_letter_code
_entity_poly.pdbx_strand_id
1 'polypeptide(L)'
;MTLQNTRILFVKRPSGLFEPSETFKIVKAPVPSQNDLSNGQILIKNYYLSLDPGQIAKIKGARVIGIAGSPEKCAWIVDELGFDVALNYRDPDFHKQLIQATPNYIDVYFDNVGGDILNLCLKRIAKFARIVLCGAISQYNEVNYKGPGNYVTLIAQSDYIVEGLENAPQALLRLFKGENTGKMLIKIADENENIR
;
A
#
# COMPACT_ATOMS: atom_id res chain seq x y z
N MET A 1 -2.52 31.08 14.69
CA MET A 1 -3.24 30.59 13.49
C MET A 1 -3.70 29.17 13.78
N THR A 2 -4.95 28.83 13.47
CA THR A 2 -5.43 27.44 13.61
C THR A 2 -4.68 26.55 12.63
N LEU A 3 -4.04 25.49 13.12
CA LEU A 3 -3.32 24.53 12.29
C LEU A 3 -4.30 23.95 11.26
N GLN A 4 -3.93 23.98 9.97
CA GLN A 4 -4.78 23.52 8.87
C GLN A 4 -4.36 22.11 8.45
N ASN A 5 -5.32 21.20 8.41
CA ASN A 5 -5.21 19.88 7.81
C ASN A 5 -5.51 19.94 6.31
N THR A 6 -4.69 19.27 5.50
CA THR A 6 -4.98 19.03 4.08
C THR A 6 -5.80 17.74 3.97
N ARG A 7 -6.94 17.80 3.27
CA ARG A 7 -7.74 16.61 2.96
C ARG A 7 -7.79 16.41 1.46
N ILE A 8 -7.58 15.19 1.02
CA ILE A 8 -7.82 14.75 -0.35
C ILE A 8 -9.17 14.04 -0.35
N LEU A 9 -10.16 14.65 -0.98
CA LEU A 9 -11.49 14.08 -1.11
C LEU A 9 -11.57 13.30 -2.42
N PHE A 10 -12.02 12.06 -2.35
CA PHE A 10 -12.31 11.25 -3.54
C PHE A 10 -13.64 11.70 -4.14
N VAL A 11 -13.60 12.23 -5.36
CA VAL A 11 -14.76 12.86 -6.02
C VAL A 11 -15.56 11.85 -6.83
N LYS A 12 -14.87 11.03 -7.63
CA LYS A 12 -15.49 10.01 -8.47
C LYS A 12 -14.53 8.85 -8.71
N ARG A 13 -15.07 7.66 -8.98
CA ARG A 13 -14.28 6.49 -9.38
C ARG A 13 -13.89 6.60 -10.86
N PRO A 14 -12.60 6.55 -11.21
CA PRO A 14 -12.14 6.62 -12.59
C PRO A 14 -12.29 5.27 -13.30
N SER A 15 -12.51 5.29 -14.62
CA SER A 15 -12.43 4.10 -15.48
C SER A 15 -11.09 4.10 -16.22
N GLY A 16 -10.06 3.53 -15.59
CA GLY A 16 -8.70 3.47 -16.14
C GLY A 16 -7.72 4.43 -15.46
N LEU A 17 -6.70 4.88 -16.20
CA LEU A 17 -5.82 5.96 -15.73
C LEU A 17 -6.68 7.21 -15.47
N PHE A 18 -6.42 7.85 -14.33
CA PHE A 18 -7.26 8.91 -13.82
C PHE A 18 -6.68 10.29 -14.12
N GLU A 19 -7.55 11.27 -14.29
CA GLU A 19 -7.18 12.69 -14.28
C GLU A 19 -7.24 13.19 -12.82
N PRO A 20 -6.09 13.60 -12.22
CA PRO A 20 -6.04 13.98 -10.81
C PRO A 20 -7.07 15.04 -10.41
N SER A 21 -7.25 16.07 -11.26
CA SER A 21 -8.13 17.21 -11.00
C SER A 21 -9.62 16.85 -11.00
N GLU A 22 -10.01 15.80 -11.72
CA GLU A 22 -11.40 15.33 -11.77
C GLU A 22 -11.69 14.23 -10.74
N THR A 23 -10.67 13.51 -10.31
CA THR A 23 -10.80 12.33 -9.42
C THR A 23 -10.67 12.73 -7.96
N PHE A 24 -9.88 13.76 -7.68
CA PHE A 24 -9.58 14.22 -6.32
C PHE A 24 -9.83 15.72 -6.18
N LYS A 25 -10.38 16.10 -5.03
CA LYS A 25 -10.50 17.50 -4.62
C LYS A 25 -9.66 17.72 -3.38
N ILE A 26 -8.69 18.63 -3.45
CA ILE A 26 -7.88 19.03 -2.31
C ILE A 26 -8.59 20.15 -1.57
N VAL A 27 -8.79 19.99 -0.26
CA VAL A 27 -9.38 21.02 0.60
C VAL A 27 -8.54 21.22 1.87
N LYS A 28 -8.61 22.41 2.45
CA LYS A 28 -8.04 22.71 3.76
C LYS A 28 -9.16 22.75 4.79
N ALA A 29 -8.91 22.21 5.98
CA ALA A 29 -9.83 22.25 7.10
C ALA A 29 -9.03 22.41 8.40
N PRO A 30 -9.58 22.99 9.47
CA PRO A 30 -8.87 23.05 10.75
C PRO A 30 -8.53 21.64 11.26
N VAL A 31 -7.35 21.48 11.86
CA VAL A 31 -6.99 20.28 12.61
C VAL A 31 -7.95 20.16 13.81
N PRO A 32 -8.57 18.98 14.05
CA PRO A 32 -9.40 18.77 15.22
C PRO A 32 -8.62 19.03 16.51
N SER A 33 -9.24 19.72 17.45
CA SER A 33 -8.73 19.92 18.80
C SER A 33 -9.08 18.73 19.69
N GLN A 34 -8.47 18.67 20.88
CA GLN A 34 -8.83 17.66 21.88
C GLN A 34 -10.33 17.69 22.25
N ASN A 35 -10.96 18.87 22.18
CA ASN A 35 -12.39 19.04 22.48
C ASN A 35 -13.30 18.46 21.40
N ASP A 36 -12.76 18.21 20.19
CA ASP A 36 -13.49 17.59 19.09
C ASP A 36 -13.43 16.05 19.15
N LEU A 37 -12.64 15.48 20.08
CA LEU A 37 -12.46 14.03 20.23
C LEU A 37 -13.45 13.44 21.23
N SER A 38 -14.12 12.36 20.81
CA SER A 38 -14.91 11.50 21.69
C SER A 38 -14.04 10.46 22.41
N ASN A 39 -14.56 9.86 23.48
CA ASN A 39 -13.83 8.81 24.21
C ASN A 39 -13.45 7.65 23.26
N GLY A 40 -12.18 7.24 23.29
CA GLY A 40 -11.62 6.22 22.39
C GLY A 40 -11.09 6.75 21.04
N GLN A 41 -11.24 8.05 20.74
CA GLN A 41 -10.62 8.66 19.56
C GLN A 41 -9.21 9.17 19.87
N ILE A 42 -8.34 9.10 18.86
CA ILE A 42 -6.98 9.64 18.90
C ILE A 42 -6.72 10.51 17.69
N LEU A 43 -5.89 11.54 17.86
CA LEU A 43 -5.36 12.34 16.75
C LEU A 43 -4.00 11.78 16.33
N ILE A 44 -3.82 11.52 15.04
CA ILE A 44 -2.58 10.96 14.48
C ILE A 44 -1.96 12.00 13.53
N LYS A 45 -0.70 12.38 13.79
CA LYS A 45 0.13 13.11 12.82
C LYS A 45 0.82 12.08 11.93
N ASN A 46 0.37 11.99 10.68
CA ASN A 46 1.06 11.19 9.68
C ASN A 46 2.27 11.99 9.17
N TYR A 47 3.40 11.34 8.95
CA TYR A 47 4.61 11.95 8.35
C TYR A 47 4.80 11.54 6.90
N TYR A 48 4.38 10.31 6.57
CA TYR A 48 4.45 9.75 5.24
C TYR A 48 3.19 8.93 4.90
N LEU A 49 2.78 8.95 3.63
CA LEU A 49 1.69 8.13 3.10
C LEU A 49 2.21 7.29 1.91
N SER A 50 1.80 6.02 1.85
CA SER A 50 2.06 5.11 0.73
C SER A 50 0.77 4.85 -0.07
N LEU A 51 0.92 4.57 -1.36
CA LEU A 51 -0.18 4.42 -2.30
C LEU A 51 -0.28 2.96 -2.80
N ASP A 52 -1.51 2.46 -2.94
CA ASP A 52 -1.81 1.03 -3.05
C ASP A 52 -1.44 0.44 -4.44
N PRO A 53 -0.57 -0.59 -4.50
CA PRO A 53 -0.16 -1.25 -5.74
C PRO A 53 -1.25 -2.10 -6.42
N GLY A 54 -2.25 -2.58 -5.69
CA GLY A 54 -3.22 -3.52 -6.26
C GLY A 54 -4.15 -2.87 -7.30
N GLN A 55 -4.49 -1.59 -7.11
CA GLN A 55 -5.27 -0.82 -8.07
C GLN A 55 -4.51 -0.58 -9.39
N ILE A 56 -3.17 -0.48 -9.36
CA ILE A 56 -2.33 -0.39 -10.57
C ILE A 56 -2.54 -1.62 -11.43
N ALA A 57 -2.48 -2.80 -10.80
CA ALA A 57 -2.62 -4.06 -11.51
C ALA A 57 -4.01 -4.20 -12.16
N LYS A 58 -5.09 -3.77 -11.47
CA LYS A 58 -6.44 -3.72 -12.06
C LYS A 58 -6.52 -2.76 -13.25
N ILE A 59 -5.96 -1.55 -13.14
CA ILE A 59 -5.92 -0.57 -14.24
C ILE A 59 -5.19 -1.13 -15.46
N LYS A 60 -4.16 -1.96 -15.24
CA LYS A 60 -3.41 -2.64 -16.31
C LYS A 60 -4.10 -3.90 -16.84
N GLY A 61 -5.30 -4.22 -16.37
CA GLY A 61 -6.08 -5.39 -16.82
C GLY A 61 -5.57 -6.72 -16.28
N ALA A 62 -4.74 -6.71 -15.24
CA ALA A 62 -4.26 -7.94 -14.62
C ALA A 62 -5.35 -8.59 -13.74
N ARG A 63 -5.22 -9.91 -13.56
CA ARG A 63 -5.91 -10.63 -12.49
C ARG A 63 -5.15 -10.40 -11.18
N VAL A 64 -5.84 -9.91 -10.16
CA VAL A 64 -5.24 -9.47 -8.89
C VAL A 64 -5.75 -10.34 -7.76
N ILE A 65 -4.80 -10.84 -6.96
CA ILE A 65 -5.04 -11.61 -5.75
C ILE A 65 -4.61 -10.75 -4.56
N GLY A 66 -5.53 -10.43 -3.67
CA GLY A 66 -5.26 -9.75 -2.41
C GLY A 66 -5.02 -10.75 -1.28
N ILE A 67 -4.25 -10.34 -0.27
CA ILE A 67 -4.06 -11.12 0.96
C ILE A 67 -4.40 -10.21 2.15
N ALA A 68 -5.25 -10.67 3.04
CA ALA A 68 -5.66 -9.94 4.24
C ALA A 68 -5.76 -10.84 5.47
N GLY A 69 -5.95 -10.24 6.64
CA GLY A 69 -5.92 -10.95 7.93
C GLY A 69 -7.28 -11.30 8.53
N SER A 70 -8.38 -11.08 7.80
CA SER A 70 -9.71 -11.48 8.25
C SER A 70 -10.67 -11.68 7.06
N PRO A 71 -11.74 -12.46 7.22
CA PRO A 71 -12.75 -12.65 6.18
C PRO A 71 -13.41 -11.34 5.73
N GLU A 72 -13.68 -10.44 6.65
CA GLU A 72 -14.33 -9.15 6.36
C GLU A 72 -13.45 -8.27 5.48
N LYS A 73 -12.13 -8.25 5.75
CA LYS A 73 -11.16 -7.55 4.90
C LYS A 73 -11.05 -8.20 3.51
N CYS A 74 -11.15 -9.52 3.43
CA CYS A 74 -11.13 -10.22 2.14
C CYS A 74 -12.36 -9.88 1.30
N ALA A 75 -13.56 -9.89 1.92
CA ALA A 75 -14.79 -9.47 1.26
C ALA A 75 -14.68 -8.03 0.74
N TRP A 76 -14.24 -7.10 1.58
CA TRP A 76 -14.03 -5.71 1.19
C TRP A 76 -13.07 -5.54 -0.01
N ILE A 77 -11.97 -6.30 -0.05
CA ILE A 77 -11.01 -6.26 -1.17
C ILE A 77 -11.66 -6.72 -2.49
N VAL A 78 -12.55 -7.71 -2.46
CA VAL A 78 -13.23 -8.18 -3.67
C VAL A 78 -14.37 -7.24 -4.04
N ASP A 79 -15.26 -6.96 -3.09
CA ASP A 79 -16.53 -6.28 -3.34
C ASP A 79 -16.33 -4.78 -3.60
N GLU A 80 -15.45 -4.13 -2.84
CA GLU A 80 -15.26 -2.68 -2.93
C GLU A 80 -14.09 -2.30 -3.83
N LEU A 81 -12.96 -2.99 -3.69
CA LEU A 81 -11.74 -2.71 -4.45
C LEU A 81 -11.69 -3.40 -5.81
N GLY A 82 -12.55 -4.39 -6.07
CA GLY A 82 -12.68 -5.06 -7.37
C GLY A 82 -11.55 -6.03 -7.69
N PHE A 83 -10.88 -6.59 -6.67
CA PHE A 83 -9.88 -7.64 -6.91
C PHE A 83 -10.58 -8.95 -7.29
N ASP A 84 -9.88 -9.81 -8.01
CA ASP A 84 -10.47 -11.06 -8.53
C ASP A 84 -10.54 -12.15 -7.46
N VAL A 85 -9.59 -12.14 -6.51
CA VAL A 85 -9.55 -13.06 -5.37
C VAL A 85 -8.97 -12.33 -4.16
N ALA A 86 -9.45 -12.64 -2.95
CA ALA A 86 -8.80 -12.27 -1.70
C ALA A 86 -8.64 -13.51 -0.81
N LEU A 87 -7.46 -13.66 -0.21
CA LEU A 87 -7.10 -14.79 0.64
C LEU A 87 -6.82 -14.35 2.07
N ASN A 88 -7.37 -15.07 3.05
CA ASN A 88 -7.08 -14.82 4.45
C ASN A 88 -5.82 -15.58 4.88
N TYR A 89 -4.72 -14.87 5.16
CA TYR A 89 -3.46 -15.54 5.55
C TYR A 89 -3.52 -16.26 6.90
N ARG A 90 -4.54 -15.99 7.71
CA ARG A 90 -4.77 -16.65 9.00
C ARG A 90 -5.61 -17.92 8.88
N ASP A 91 -6.14 -18.20 7.69
CA ASP A 91 -6.90 -19.41 7.43
C ASP A 91 -5.95 -20.63 7.49
N PRO A 92 -6.28 -21.71 8.24
CA PRO A 92 -5.48 -22.92 8.27
C PRO A 92 -5.20 -23.53 6.88
N ASP A 93 -6.10 -23.33 5.93
CA ASP A 93 -5.97 -23.82 4.55
C ASP A 93 -5.36 -22.78 3.59
N PHE A 94 -4.89 -21.62 4.08
CA PHE A 94 -4.32 -20.53 3.27
C PHE A 94 -3.31 -21.03 2.22
N HIS A 95 -2.42 -21.95 2.58
CA HIS A 95 -1.42 -22.46 1.64
C HIS A 95 -2.06 -23.19 0.44
N LYS A 96 -3.10 -24.01 0.69
CA LYS A 96 -3.84 -24.67 -0.39
C LYS A 96 -4.58 -23.64 -1.24
N GLN A 97 -5.23 -22.68 -0.59
CA GLN A 97 -5.97 -21.62 -1.28
C GLN A 97 -5.05 -20.77 -2.15
N LEU A 98 -3.83 -20.47 -1.70
CA LEU A 98 -2.82 -19.76 -2.48
C LEU A 98 -2.42 -20.53 -3.75
N ILE A 99 -2.19 -21.84 -3.65
CA ILE A 99 -1.89 -22.69 -4.80
C ILE A 99 -3.07 -22.68 -5.80
N GLN A 100 -4.29 -22.85 -5.30
CA GLN A 100 -5.50 -22.85 -6.12
C GLN A 100 -5.75 -21.51 -6.79
N ALA A 101 -5.47 -20.40 -6.11
CA ALA A 101 -5.61 -19.06 -6.64
C ALA A 101 -4.51 -18.67 -7.64
N THR A 102 -3.40 -19.42 -7.70
CA THR A 102 -2.24 -19.17 -8.57
C THR A 102 -1.97 -20.33 -9.53
N PRO A 103 -2.96 -20.85 -10.29
CA PRO A 103 -2.78 -22.06 -11.10
C PRO A 103 -1.67 -21.88 -12.16
N ASN A 104 -1.52 -20.67 -12.68
CA ASN A 104 -0.51 -20.30 -13.67
C ASN A 104 0.72 -19.64 -13.05
N TYR A 105 0.96 -19.85 -11.76
CA TYR A 105 2.01 -19.17 -10.99
C TYR A 105 1.76 -17.64 -10.93
N ILE A 106 2.72 -16.88 -10.38
CA ILE A 106 2.64 -15.44 -10.12
C ILE A 106 3.62 -14.71 -11.04
N ASP A 107 3.09 -13.89 -11.95
CA ASP A 107 3.90 -13.07 -12.89
C ASP A 107 4.46 -11.81 -12.26
N VAL A 108 3.72 -11.21 -11.32
CA VAL A 108 4.14 -10.02 -10.57
C VAL A 108 3.78 -10.22 -9.11
N TYR A 109 4.77 -10.13 -8.22
CA TYR A 109 4.57 -10.22 -6.78
C TYR A 109 5.00 -8.92 -6.11
N PHE A 110 4.07 -8.27 -5.42
CA PHE A 110 4.35 -7.12 -4.57
C PHE A 110 4.46 -7.59 -3.12
N ASP A 111 5.65 -7.46 -2.54
CA ASP A 111 5.91 -7.84 -1.15
C ASP A 111 6.17 -6.61 -0.28
N ASN A 112 5.37 -6.50 0.78
CA ASN A 112 5.58 -5.58 1.90
C ASN A 112 5.65 -6.34 3.24
N VAL A 113 5.44 -7.65 3.21
CA VAL A 113 5.24 -8.47 4.40
C VAL A 113 6.52 -9.18 4.79
N GLY A 114 7.20 -9.79 3.82
CA GLY A 114 8.31 -10.69 4.08
C GLY A 114 7.84 -12.01 4.71
N GLY A 115 8.78 -12.71 5.35
CA GLY A 115 8.48 -13.83 6.24
C GLY A 115 7.96 -15.06 5.52
N ASP A 116 7.04 -15.77 6.18
CA ASP A 116 6.48 -17.01 5.65
C ASP A 116 5.63 -16.78 4.39
N ILE A 117 4.95 -15.63 4.30
CA ILE A 117 4.16 -15.27 3.11
C ILE A 117 5.08 -15.07 1.90
N LEU A 118 6.18 -14.34 2.04
CA LEU A 118 7.19 -14.20 0.99
C LEU A 118 7.68 -15.59 0.54
N ASN A 119 8.07 -16.45 1.47
CA ASN A 119 8.57 -17.80 1.14
C ASN A 119 7.54 -18.65 0.40
N LEU A 120 6.26 -18.56 0.77
CA LEU A 120 5.19 -19.27 0.07
C LEU A 120 4.97 -18.71 -1.33
N CYS A 121 4.94 -17.39 -1.49
CA CYS A 121 4.80 -16.75 -2.80
C CYS A 121 6.00 -17.05 -3.70
N LEU A 122 7.23 -17.07 -3.18
CA LEU A 122 8.45 -17.42 -3.92
C LEU A 122 8.36 -18.82 -4.56
N LYS A 123 7.70 -19.79 -3.90
CA LYS A 123 7.44 -21.13 -4.46
C LYS A 123 6.43 -21.13 -5.61
N ARG A 124 5.67 -20.04 -5.77
CA ARG A 124 4.63 -19.86 -6.79
C ARG A 124 5.01 -18.82 -7.85
N ILE A 125 6.26 -18.37 -7.90
CA ILE A 125 6.71 -17.39 -8.90
C ILE A 125 6.85 -18.03 -10.29
N ALA A 126 6.30 -17.36 -11.31
CA ALA A 126 6.42 -17.77 -12.70
C ALA A 126 7.82 -17.49 -13.26
N LYS A 127 8.20 -18.18 -14.33
CA LYS A 127 9.44 -17.85 -15.06
C LYS A 127 9.34 -16.41 -15.61
N PHE A 128 10.41 -15.62 -15.46
CA PHE A 128 10.48 -14.21 -15.87
C PHE A 128 9.54 -13.25 -15.12
N ALA A 129 9.00 -13.70 -13.99
CA ALA A 129 8.21 -12.85 -13.12
C ALA A 129 9.02 -11.68 -12.54
N ARG A 130 8.29 -10.66 -12.07
CA ARG A 130 8.85 -9.47 -11.42
C ARG A 130 8.43 -9.44 -9.96
N ILE A 131 9.40 -9.28 -9.06
CA ILE A 131 9.13 -9.15 -7.63
C ILE A 131 9.45 -7.71 -7.23
N VAL A 132 8.47 -7.02 -6.67
CA VAL A 132 8.59 -5.67 -6.13
C VAL A 132 8.69 -5.79 -4.62
N LEU A 133 9.82 -5.40 -4.05
CA LEU A 133 10.07 -5.42 -2.61
C LEU A 133 9.91 -4.00 -2.06
N CYS A 134 9.00 -3.81 -1.11
CA CYS A 134 8.70 -2.50 -0.50
C CYS A 134 8.81 -2.51 1.04
N GLY A 135 8.87 -3.69 1.65
CA GLY A 135 8.94 -3.83 3.10
C GLY A 135 9.04 -5.27 3.57
N ALA A 136 9.24 -5.42 4.87
CA ALA A 136 9.27 -6.69 5.59
C ALA A 136 8.56 -6.54 6.95
N ILE A 137 7.34 -5.98 6.96
CA ILE A 137 6.63 -5.55 8.19
C ILE A 137 6.48 -6.66 9.22
N SER A 138 6.42 -7.93 8.78
CA SER A 138 6.31 -9.07 9.70
C SER A 138 7.59 -9.39 10.45
N GLN A 139 8.72 -8.75 10.09
CA GLN A 139 10.05 -9.13 10.57
C GLN A 139 10.91 -7.95 11.03
N TYR A 140 10.43 -6.70 11.03
CA TYR A 140 11.28 -5.53 11.36
C TYR A 140 11.90 -5.57 12.76
N ASN A 141 11.30 -6.31 13.68
CA ASN A 141 11.79 -6.47 15.05
C ASN A 141 12.59 -7.78 15.24
N GLU A 142 12.84 -8.52 14.16
CA GLU A 142 13.54 -9.80 14.20
C GLU A 142 15.03 -9.60 13.94
N VAL A 143 15.86 -10.39 14.63
CA VAL A 143 17.31 -10.41 14.39
C VAL A 143 17.65 -11.24 13.14
N ASN A 144 16.86 -12.28 12.88
CA ASN A 144 17.06 -13.20 11.76
C ASN A 144 15.86 -13.15 10.81
N TYR A 145 16.07 -12.59 9.62
CA TYR A 145 15.05 -12.55 8.59
C TYR A 145 14.84 -13.91 7.94
N LYS A 146 13.59 -14.36 7.83
CA LYS A 146 13.19 -15.45 6.95
C LYS A 146 13.17 -14.94 5.50
N GLY A 147 13.65 -15.77 4.58
CA GLY A 147 13.70 -15.48 3.15
C GLY A 147 15.09 -15.62 2.55
N PRO A 148 15.28 -15.27 1.26
CA PRO A 148 16.60 -15.20 0.64
C PRO A 148 17.55 -14.28 1.41
N GLY A 149 18.82 -14.65 1.57
CA GLY A 149 19.78 -13.81 2.29
C GLY A 149 19.85 -12.39 1.74
N ASN A 150 19.95 -11.39 2.63
CA ASN A 150 20.13 -9.96 2.33
C ASN A 150 19.04 -9.26 1.49
N TYR A 151 17.91 -9.90 1.20
CA TYR A 151 16.87 -9.27 0.36
C TYR A 151 16.32 -7.96 0.94
N VAL A 152 16.28 -7.83 2.28
CA VAL A 152 15.83 -6.60 2.97
C VAL A 152 16.72 -5.40 2.61
N THR A 153 18.00 -5.61 2.34
CA THR A 153 18.92 -4.54 1.92
C THR A 153 18.50 -3.94 0.58
N LEU A 154 17.85 -4.70 -0.31
CA LEU A 154 17.34 -4.19 -1.59
C LEU A 154 16.19 -3.18 -1.39
N ILE A 155 15.44 -3.30 -0.29
CA ILE A 155 14.36 -2.38 0.07
C ILE A 155 14.94 -1.03 0.51
N ALA A 156 16.02 -1.05 1.28
CA ALA A 156 16.62 0.14 1.88
C ALA A 156 17.46 0.99 0.91
N GLN A 157 17.56 0.60 -0.36
CA GLN A 157 18.51 1.22 -1.31
C GLN A 157 17.97 2.46 -2.04
N SER A 158 16.67 2.70 -2.09
CA SER A 158 16.12 3.84 -2.84
C SER A 158 14.73 4.26 -2.37
N ASP A 159 14.62 5.52 -1.95
CA ASP A 159 13.35 6.22 -1.71
C ASP A 159 13.15 7.32 -2.77
N TYR A 160 11.90 7.57 -3.14
CA TYR A 160 11.46 8.67 -3.99
C TYR A 160 10.47 9.52 -3.20
N ILE A 161 10.95 10.65 -2.67
CA ILE A 161 10.17 11.52 -1.80
C ILE A 161 9.50 12.63 -2.63
N VAL A 162 8.19 12.79 -2.45
CA VAL A 162 7.41 13.92 -2.96
C VAL A 162 6.96 14.75 -1.77
N GLU A 163 7.31 16.04 -1.76
CA GLU A 163 6.94 16.97 -0.69
C GLU A 163 5.47 17.42 -0.85
N GLY A 164 4.74 17.50 0.26
CA GLY A 164 3.40 18.08 0.34
C GLY A 164 2.27 17.11 -0.03
N LEU A 165 1.25 17.00 0.84
CA LEU A 165 0.09 16.14 0.61
C LEU A 165 -0.70 16.55 -0.65
N GLU A 166 -0.69 17.84 -0.98
CA GLU A 166 -1.29 18.38 -2.21
C GLU A 166 -0.73 17.76 -3.49
N ASN A 167 0.49 17.24 -3.45
CA ASN A 167 1.13 16.59 -4.60
C ASN A 167 0.83 15.09 -4.67
N ALA A 168 0.15 14.51 -3.68
CA ALA A 168 -0.16 13.08 -3.66
C ALA A 168 -0.99 12.60 -4.87
N PRO A 169 -1.97 13.35 -5.42
CA PRO A 169 -2.66 12.93 -6.64
C PRO A 169 -1.72 12.80 -7.84
N GLN A 170 -0.79 13.75 -8.01
CA GLN A 170 0.19 13.69 -9.08
C GLN A 170 1.23 12.58 -8.83
N ALA A 171 1.67 12.40 -7.59
CA ALA A 171 2.56 11.33 -7.21
C ALA A 171 1.94 9.95 -7.47
N LEU A 172 0.65 9.78 -7.16
CA LEU A 172 -0.12 8.57 -7.50
C LEU A 172 -0.14 8.32 -9.00
N LEU A 173 -0.33 9.36 -9.81
CA LEU A 173 -0.28 9.22 -11.27
C LEU A 173 1.13 8.79 -11.75
N ARG A 174 2.19 9.37 -11.17
CA ARG A 174 3.59 8.98 -11.47
C ARG A 174 3.86 7.53 -11.09
N LEU A 175 3.39 7.10 -9.92
CA LEU A 175 3.48 5.70 -9.47
C LEU A 175 2.82 4.77 -10.49
N PHE A 176 1.63 5.12 -10.97
CA PHE A 176 0.88 4.31 -11.94
C PHE A 176 1.53 4.28 -13.33
N LYS A 177 2.34 5.30 -13.66
CA LYS A 177 3.16 5.36 -14.87
C LYS A 177 4.52 4.69 -14.70
N GLY A 178 4.93 4.32 -13.49
CA GLY A 178 6.23 3.72 -13.20
C GLY A 178 7.39 4.72 -13.29
N GLU A 179 7.14 6.00 -13.02
CA GLU A 179 8.14 7.07 -13.14
C GLU A 179 9.05 7.21 -11.90
N ASN A 180 8.77 6.50 -10.81
CA ASN A 180 9.57 6.53 -9.59
C ASN A 180 10.64 5.44 -9.54
N THR A 181 11.75 5.75 -8.88
CA THR A 181 12.76 4.79 -8.46
C THR A 181 12.54 4.42 -6.99
N GLY A 182 12.49 3.13 -6.67
CA GLY A 182 12.32 2.70 -5.29
C GLY A 182 10.97 3.12 -4.69
N LYS A 183 10.94 3.30 -3.37
CA LYS A 183 9.70 3.51 -2.62
C LYS A 183 9.19 4.94 -2.77
N MET A 184 8.00 5.12 -3.34
CA MET A 184 7.37 6.44 -3.37
C MET A 184 6.78 6.80 -2.01
N LEU A 185 7.18 7.95 -1.47
CA LEU A 185 6.72 8.49 -0.20
C LEU A 185 6.22 9.92 -0.40
N ILE A 186 5.07 10.26 0.17
CA ILE A 186 4.65 11.66 0.27
C ILE A 186 5.06 12.20 1.63
N LYS A 187 6.03 13.11 1.68
CA LYS A 187 6.42 13.79 2.92
C LYS A 187 5.41 14.89 3.22
N ILE A 188 4.76 14.81 4.37
CA ILE A 188 3.66 15.72 4.74
C ILE A 188 3.95 16.61 5.94
N ALA A 189 5.08 16.38 6.62
CA ALA A 189 5.63 17.25 7.66
C ALA A 189 7.12 16.97 7.89
N ASP A 190 7.85 17.92 8.46
CA ASP A 190 9.20 17.67 8.98
C ASP A 190 9.13 16.95 10.33
N GLU A 191 10.05 16.00 10.54
CA GLU A 191 10.14 15.23 11.79
C GLU A 191 10.41 16.12 13.02
N ASN A 192 11.04 17.27 12.82
CA ASN A 192 11.43 18.20 13.88
C ASN A 192 10.38 19.27 14.22
N GLU A 193 9.22 19.28 13.55
CA GLU A 193 8.12 20.17 13.94
C GLU A 193 7.42 19.62 15.18
N ASN A 194 7.84 20.13 16.35
CA ASN A 194 7.25 19.86 17.65
C ASN A 194 5.72 20.04 17.61
N ILE A 195 5.00 19.00 18.00
CA ILE A 195 3.58 19.06 18.32
C ILE A 195 3.47 19.73 19.69
N ARG A 196 3.06 21.00 19.74
CA ARG A 196 2.54 21.63 20.96
C ARG A 196 1.02 21.53 20.97
#